data_AF-A0A9E0DC47-F1
#
_entry.id   AF-A0A9E0DC47-F1
#
_cell.length_a   1.000
_cell.length_b   1.000
_cell.length_c   1.000
_cell.angle_alpha   90.00
_cell.angle_beta   90.00
_cell.angle_gamma   90.00
#
_symmetry.space_group_name_H-M   'P 1'
#
loop_
_entity.id
_entity.type
_entity.pdbx_description
1 polymer ?
#
loop_
_entity_poly.entity_id
_entity_poly.type
_entity_poly.pdbx_seq_one_letter_code
_entity_poly.pdbx_strand_id
1 'polypeptide(L)'
;MQQGCAAVNPLPTDRTYTGQEQDTTGLMFYHARFYDPALGTFISPDTMVPEPGRVSDYNRFAYTRNNPLRYSDPTGHCPKPDGEFAEANIICLAGFIPTETSTGIPKRVYFQGDNRDFSNDSPKTGSRFWLWLNADTGDIARSYVHPTQRVTGPNGDPVGNSSPPRNVPSENWFAEAYYGSNHMSSSKGDNGSITLSYGVVCSDSLCNQLLAPNGEIIFRPTSDGSYSASGKVNEFPNLEAYHWNEGVLQGDYLFRIQNFSEAERKSGHAGMGSSVGMATSVYLLDGVPLRPERPALR
;
A
#
# COMPACT_ATOMS: atom_id res chain seq x y z
N MET A 1 -40.88 19.12 20.48
CA MET A 1 -39.41 19.26 20.56
C MET A 1 -38.89 18.04 21.29
N GLN A 2 -38.25 17.11 20.59
CA GLN A 2 -37.67 15.92 21.18
C GLN A 2 -36.15 16.10 21.07
N GLN A 3 -35.51 16.46 22.18
CA GLN A 3 -34.05 16.53 22.27
C GLN A 3 -33.55 15.08 22.28
N GLY A 4 -32.81 14.68 21.25
CA GLY A 4 -32.11 13.40 21.21
C GLY A 4 -30.91 13.43 22.15
N CYS A 5 -30.76 12.39 22.97
CA CYS A 5 -29.59 12.18 23.81
C CYS A 5 -28.35 11.98 22.91
N ALA A 6 -27.52 13.00 22.77
CA ALA A 6 -26.16 12.81 22.27
C ALA A 6 -25.35 12.13 23.40
N ALA A 7 -24.84 10.94 23.13
CA ALA A 7 -23.97 10.23 24.08
C ALA A 7 -22.63 10.96 24.16
N VAL A 8 -22.43 11.74 25.22
CA VAL A 8 -21.14 12.36 25.51
C VAL A 8 -20.19 11.24 25.97
N ASN A 9 -19.11 11.03 25.22
CA ASN A 9 -18.07 10.06 25.54
C ASN A 9 -17.49 10.35 26.95
N PRO A 10 -17.63 9.44 27.93
CA PRO A 10 -17.16 9.67 29.29
C PRO A 10 -15.65 9.38 29.48
N LEU A 11 -14.95 8.97 28.42
CA LEU A 11 -13.54 8.62 28.48
C LEU A 11 -12.66 9.89 28.52
N PRO A 12 -11.47 9.83 29.16
CA PRO A 12 -10.51 10.95 29.18
C PRO A 12 -9.92 11.30 27.80
N THR A 13 -10.26 10.53 26.77
CA THR A 13 -9.80 10.64 25.40
C THR A 13 -11.01 10.58 24.46
N ASP A 14 -10.89 11.30 23.35
CA ASP A 14 -11.76 11.20 22.18
C ASP A 14 -11.66 9.86 21.45
N ARG A 15 -10.64 9.04 21.73
CA ARG A 15 -10.44 7.72 21.12
C ARG A 15 -11.17 6.61 21.88
N THR A 16 -11.89 5.79 21.13
CA THR A 16 -12.80 4.80 21.68
C THR A 16 -12.62 3.42 21.02
N TYR A 17 -13.67 2.88 20.39
CA TYR A 17 -13.69 1.55 19.81
C TYR A 17 -12.68 1.44 18.66
N THR A 18 -11.83 0.41 18.71
CA THR A 18 -10.72 0.19 17.77
C THR A 18 -9.76 1.39 17.60
N GLY A 19 -9.66 2.25 18.62
CA GLY A 19 -8.77 3.40 18.62
C GLY A 19 -9.23 4.61 17.79
N GLN A 20 -10.49 4.62 17.33
CA GLN A 20 -11.04 5.69 16.50
C GLN A 20 -11.61 6.84 17.32
N GLU A 21 -11.54 8.05 16.76
CA GLU A 21 -12.06 9.26 17.38
C GLU A 21 -13.60 9.28 17.28
N GLN A 22 -14.25 9.47 18.42
CA GLN A 22 -15.70 9.64 18.52
C GLN A 22 -16.04 11.12 18.59
N ASP A 23 -16.90 11.57 17.68
CA ASP A 23 -17.35 12.95 17.65
C ASP A 23 -18.48 13.23 18.66
N THR A 24 -18.88 14.50 18.76
CA THR A 24 -19.96 14.93 19.67
C THR A 24 -21.34 14.37 19.32
N THR A 25 -21.52 13.81 18.12
CA THR A 25 -22.77 13.15 17.71
C THR A 25 -22.82 11.68 18.14
N GLY A 26 -21.71 11.14 18.64
CA GLY A 26 -21.56 9.74 19.03
C GLY A 26 -21.13 8.84 17.87
N LEU A 27 -20.98 9.38 16.67
CA LEU A 27 -20.42 8.70 15.52
C LEU A 27 -18.90 8.63 15.63
N MET A 28 -18.33 7.54 15.13
CA MET A 28 -16.90 7.35 15.12
C MET A 28 -16.37 7.65 13.74
N PHE A 29 -15.37 8.51 13.66
CA PHE A 29 -14.74 8.84 12.40
C PHE A 29 -13.68 7.79 12.07
N TYR A 30 -14.02 6.89 11.15
CA TYR A 30 -13.13 5.86 10.61
C TYR A 30 -12.46 6.37 9.33
N HIS A 31 -12.10 7.65 9.30
CA HIS A 31 -11.38 8.35 8.24
C HIS A 31 -12.13 8.55 6.89
N ALA A 32 -12.78 7.55 6.31
CA ALA A 32 -13.62 7.72 5.10
C ALA A 32 -15.09 7.95 5.41
N ARG A 33 -15.53 7.31 6.50
CA ARG A 33 -16.95 7.18 6.80
C ARG A 33 -17.14 7.29 8.29
N PHE A 34 -18.29 7.84 8.64
CA PHE A 34 -18.77 7.77 9.99
C PHE A 34 -19.36 6.38 10.23
N TYR A 35 -18.84 5.73 11.25
CA TYR A 35 -19.35 4.48 11.78
C TYR A 35 -20.31 4.79 12.91
N ASP A 36 -21.47 4.17 12.87
CA ASP A 36 -22.42 4.19 13.97
C ASP A 36 -22.18 2.95 14.86
N PRO A 37 -21.56 3.13 16.04
CA PRO A 37 -21.30 2.01 16.95
C PRO A 37 -22.57 1.40 17.54
N ALA A 38 -23.69 2.12 17.59
CA ALA A 38 -24.96 1.60 18.06
C ALA A 38 -25.63 0.69 17.00
N LEU A 39 -25.42 0.99 15.72
CA LEU A 39 -25.94 0.20 14.60
C LEU A 39 -24.97 -0.87 14.08
N GLY A 40 -23.68 -0.77 14.40
CA GLY A 40 -22.67 -1.71 13.95
C GLY A 40 -22.31 -1.58 12.46
N THR A 41 -22.55 -0.42 11.85
CA THR A 41 -22.45 -0.21 10.40
C THR A 41 -21.95 1.20 10.07
N PHE A 42 -21.43 1.39 8.86
CA PHE A 42 -21.19 2.74 8.33
C PHE A 42 -22.50 3.42 7.97
N ILE A 43 -22.55 4.74 8.10
CA ILE A 43 -23.75 5.54 7.74
C ILE A 43 -23.77 5.94 6.26
N SER A 44 -22.68 5.67 5.53
CA SER A 44 -22.56 5.89 4.10
C SER A 44 -22.05 4.64 3.38
N PRO A 45 -22.50 4.40 2.13
CA PRO A 45 -22.03 3.26 1.36
C PRO A 45 -20.56 3.48 0.97
N ASP A 46 -19.78 2.40 0.97
CA ASP A 46 -18.44 2.32 0.39
C ASP A 46 -18.49 2.72 -1.08
N THR A 47 -17.48 3.37 -1.67
CA THR A 47 -17.51 3.77 -3.09
C THR A 47 -17.39 2.59 -4.05
N MET A 48 -16.88 1.44 -3.58
CA MET A 48 -16.69 0.22 -4.39
C MET A 48 -17.16 -1.05 -3.66
N VAL A 49 -17.20 -2.18 -4.39
CA VAL A 49 -17.39 -3.52 -3.82
C VAL A 49 -16.00 -4.15 -3.62
N PRO A 50 -15.58 -4.42 -2.37
CA PRO A 50 -14.20 -4.86 -2.07
C PRO A 50 -13.76 -6.14 -2.80
N GLU A 51 -14.65 -7.12 -2.95
CA GLU A 51 -14.38 -8.37 -3.66
C GLU A 51 -15.64 -8.82 -4.44
N PRO A 52 -15.71 -8.58 -5.76
CA PRO A 52 -16.90 -8.93 -6.56
C PRO A 52 -17.23 -10.43 -6.57
N GLY A 53 -16.24 -11.29 -6.31
CA GLY A 53 -16.43 -12.74 -6.19
C GLY A 53 -17.09 -13.18 -4.87
N ARG A 54 -17.26 -12.26 -3.91
CA ARG A 54 -17.74 -12.55 -2.56
C ARG A 54 -19.04 -11.81 -2.28
N VAL A 55 -20.14 -12.56 -2.17
CA VAL A 55 -21.50 -11.99 -1.99
C VAL A 55 -21.61 -11.07 -0.78
N SER A 56 -20.86 -11.32 0.31
CA SER A 56 -20.87 -10.47 1.51
C SER A 56 -20.40 -9.05 1.27
N ASP A 57 -19.57 -8.83 0.25
CA ASP A 57 -18.91 -7.55 0.01
C ASP A 57 -19.79 -6.59 -0.80
N TYR A 58 -20.95 -7.07 -1.28
CA TYR A 58 -22.01 -6.21 -1.85
C TYR A 58 -22.76 -5.40 -0.79
N ASN A 59 -22.65 -5.76 0.50
CA ASN A 59 -23.14 -4.88 1.55
C ASN A 59 -22.13 -3.75 1.80
N ARG A 60 -22.28 -2.67 1.04
CA ARG A 60 -21.39 -1.49 1.06
C ARG A 60 -21.43 -0.70 2.36
N PHE A 61 -22.35 -1.00 3.29
CA PHE A 61 -22.38 -0.36 4.61
C PHE A 61 -21.66 -1.18 5.68
N ALA A 62 -21.32 -2.44 5.40
CA ALA A 62 -20.78 -3.36 6.39
C ALA A 62 -19.41 -2.92 6.92
N TYR A 63 -19.29 -2.89 8.25
CA TYR A 63 -18.00 -2.85 8.93
C TYR A 63 -17.45 -4.28 9.02
N THR A 64 -16.16 -4.49 8.72
CA THR A 64 -15.43 -5.76 8.96
C THR A 64 -16.10 -7.02 8.41
N ARG A 65 -16.82 -6.92 7.28
CA ARG A 65 -17.62 -8.02 6.70
C ARG A 65 -18.62 -8.63 7.71
N ASN A 66 -19.18 -7.79 8.59
CA ASN A 66 -20.07 -8.17 9.70
C ASN A 66 -19.44 -9.12 10.73
N ASN A 67 -18.10 -9.15 10.83
CA ASN A 67 -17.41 -9.93 11.86
C ASN A 67 -16.37 -9.07 12.61
N PRO A 68 -16.84 -8.09 13.41
CA PRO A 68 -15.99 -7.16 14.16
C PRO A 68 -15.26 -7.78 15.36
N LEU A 69 -15.56 -9.05 15.68
CA LEU A 69 -14.83 -9.82 16.70
C LEU A 69 -13.57 -10.48 16.12
N ARG A 70 -13.56 -10.75 14.81
CA ARG A 70 -12.46 -11.43 14.11
C ARG A 70 -11.58 -10.48 13.29
N TYR A 71 -12.16 -9.42 12.74
CA TYR A 71 -11.43 -8.49 11.87
C TYR A 71 -11.43 -7.10 12.48
N SER A 72 -10.25 -6.47 12.48
CA SER A 72 -10.08 -5.03 12.57
C SER A 72 -9.45 -4.56 11.26
N ASP A 73 -9.68 -3.31 10.87
CA ASP A 73 -9.01 -2.68 9.73
C ASP A 73 -8.18 -1.47 10.21
N PRO A 74 -7.03 -1.69 10.87
CA PRO A 74 -6.36 -0.64 11.64
C PRO A 74 -5.61 0.39 10.77
N THR A 75 -5.29 0.08 9.52
CA THR A 75 -4.40 0.93 8.70
C THR A 75 -4.82 1.11 7.24
N GLY A 76 -5.76 0.35 6.67
CA GLY A 76 -6.11 0.46 5.24
C GLY A 76 -4.95 0.24 4.24
N HIS A 77 -3.78 -0.17 4.74
CA HIS A 77 -2.52 -0.17 4.03
C HIS A 77 -1.81 -1.50 4.26
N CYS A 78 -1.25 -2.05 3.18
CA CYS A 78 -0.72 -3.40 3.08
C CYS A 78 -1.70 -4.49 3.58
N PRO A 79 -2.13 -5.46 2.74
CA PRO A 79 -3.18 -6.40 3.14
C PRO A 79 -2.84 -7.06 4.47
N LYS A 80 -3.68 -6.88 5.51
CA LYS A 80 -3.52 -7.60 6.78
C LYS A 80 -3.43 -9.10 6.45
N PRO A 81 -2.45 -9.83 7.02
CA PRO A 81 -2.37 -11.27 6.86
C PRO A 81 -3.71 -11.95 7.14
N ASP A 82 -4.08 -12.89 6.28
CA ASP A 82 -5.34 -13.61 6.37
C ASP A 82 -5.15 -15.12 6.24
N GLY A 83 -6.24 -15.87 6.45
CA GLY A 83 -6.22 -17.33 6.37
C GLY A 83 -5.19 -17.94 7.33
N GLU A 84 -4.29 -18.75 6.79
CA GLU A 84 -3.22 -19.41 7.54
C GLU A 84 -2.17 -18.45 8.11
N PHE A 85 -2.05 -17.22 7.59
CA PHE A 85 -1.09 -16.23 8.05
C PHE A 85 -1.68 -15.21 9.03
N ALA A 86 -2.97 -15.32 9.39
CA ALA A 86 -3.67 -14.32 10.19
C ALA A 86 -3.00 -14.03 11.55
N GLU A 87 -2.41 -15.06 12.17
CA GLU A 87 -1.73 -14.98 13.46
C GLU A 87 -0.19 -15.11 13.32
N ALA A 88 0.33 -15.08 12.09
CA ALA A 88 1.77 -15.24 11.85
C ALA A 88 2.54 -13.94 12.12
N ASN A 89 3.83 -14.09 12.39
CA ASN A 89 4.79 -12.99 12.42
C ASN A 89 5.14 -12.57 10.98
N ILE A 90 4.54 -11.48 10.49
CA ILE A 90 4.60 -11.05 9.09
C ILE A 90 5.06 -9.60 8.96
N ILE A 91 6.05 -9.36 8.10
CA ILE A 91 6.33 -8.04 7.55
C ILE A 91 5.61 -7.91 6.21
N CYS A 92 4.71 -6.95 6.10
CA CYS A 92 4.00 -6.63 4.87
C CYS A 92 4.68 -5.44 4.18
N LEU A 93 4.99 -5.56 2.88
CA LEU A 93 5.47 -4.45 2.04
C LEU A 93 4.48 -4.22 0.90
N ALA A 94 4.14 -2.96 0.62
CA ALA A 94 3.32 -2.58 -0.53
C ALA A 94 3.92 -1.41 -1.30
N GLY A 95 3.75 -1.45 -2.63
CA GLY A 95 4.11 -0.36 -3.55
C GLY A 95 2.90 0.19 -4.31
N PHE A 96 2.79 1.50 -4.48
CA PHE A 96 1.62 2.16 -5.07
C PHE A 96 1.90 3.55 -5.68
N ILE A 97 0.98 4.01 -6.54
CA ILE A 97 1.08 5.30 -7.23
C ILE A 97 -0.05 6.23 -6.74
N PRO A 98 0.27 7.34 -6.05
CA PRO A 98 -0.73 8.24 -5.46
C PRO A 98 -1.34 9.28 -6.40
N THR A 99 -1.38 8.98 -7.68
CA THR A 99 -2.02 9.82 -8.69
C THR A 99 -2.93 8.97 -9.57
N GLU A 100 -3.86 9.59 -10.29
CA GLU A 100 -4.71 8.91 -11.27
C GLU A 100 -3.92 8.56 -12.53
N THR A 101 -3.05 9.48 -12.94
CA THR A 101 -2.15 9.30 -14.08
C THR A 101 -0.73 9.74 -13.72
N SER A 102 0.29 9.05 -14.24
CA SER A 102 1.69 9.43 -14.10
C SER A 102 2.40 9.40 -15.44
N THR A 103 3.33 10.33 -15.67
CA THR A 103 4.07 10.47 -16.95
C THR A 103 5.55 10.18 -16.79
N GLY A 104 6.05 9.26 -17.62
CA GLY A 104 7.46 8.91 -17.70
C GLY A 104 8.23 9.69 -18.77
N ILE A 105 9.55 9.85 -18.59
CA ILE A 105 10.46 10.41 -19.59
C ILE A 105 10.70 9.38 -20.71
N PRO A 106 10.61 9.79 -21.98
CA PRO A 106 10.45 11.18 -22.46
C PRO A 106 8.96 11.60 -22.61
N LYS A 107 8.38 12.29 -21.60
CA LYS A 107 7.09 13.01 -21.50
C LYS A 107 5.91 12.54 -22.39
N ARG A 108 5.87 11.26 -22.77
CA ARG A 108 4.92 10.70 -23.74
C ARG A 108 4.43 9.32 -23.34
N VAL A 109 4.93 8.78 -22.23
CA VAL A 109 4.51 7.50 -21.69
C VAL A 109 3.68 7.81 -20.45
N TYR A 110 2.39 7.46 -20.49
CA TYR A 110 1.45 7.71 -19.43
C TYR A 110 1.07 6.38 -18.79
N PHE A 111 0.89 6.37 -17.48
CA PHE A 111 0.47 5.20 -16.71
C PHE A 111 -0.75 5.58 -15.91
N GLN A 112 -1.69 4.65 -15.83
CA GLN A 112 -2.67 4.75 -14.76
C GLN A 112 -1.91 4.65 -13.44
N GLY A 113 -2.24 5.47 -12.46
CA GLY A 113 -1.81 5.28 -11.09
C GLY A 113 -2.93 4.62 -10.29
N ASP A 114 -2.65 4.32 -9.04
CA ASP A 114 -3.61 3.61 -8.20
C ASP A 114 -4.56 4.56 -7.47
N ASN A 115 -4.33 5.87 -7.61
CA ASN A 115 -5.00 6.94 -6.89
C ASN A 115 -5.08 6.70 -5.38
N ARG A 116 -4.07 6.01 -4.84
CA ARG A 116 -3.96 5.58 -3.44
C ARG A 116 -2.94 6.44 -2.74
N ASP A 117 -3.23 6.95 -1.57
CA ASP A 117 -2.28 7.67 -0.74
C ASP A 117 -1.93 6.87 0.51
N PHE A 118 -1.39 7.52 1.54
CA PHE A 118 -1.19 6.93 2.87
C PHE A 118 -2.39 7.12 3.80
N SER A 119 -3.60 7.34 3.24
CA SER A 119 -4.85 7.28 3.99
C SER A 119 -5.42 5.87 4.02
N ASN A 120 -5.97 5.51 5.18
CA ASN A 120 -6.56 4.20 5.46
C ASN A 120 -7.78 3.86 4.57
N ASP A 121 -8.25 4.83 3.79
CA ASP A 121 -9.43 4.73 2.92
C ASP A 121 -9.07 4.39 1.48
N SER A 122 -7.78 4.29 1.19
CA SER A 122 -7.29 3.89 -0.10
C SER A 122 -7.66 2.43 -0.41
N PRO A 123 -8.21 2.13 -1.59
CA PRO A 123 -8.64 0.78 -1.92
C PRO A 123 -7.47 -0.22 -1.93
N LYS A 124 -7.65 -1.35 -1.23
CA LYS A 124 -6.65 -2.44 -1.11
C LYS A 124 -6.23 -3.03 -2.46
N THR A 125 -7.11 -2.93 -3.47
CA THR A 125 -6.90 -3.39 -4.85
C THR A 125 -6.02 -2.45 -5.69
N GLY A 126 -5.59 -1.31 -5.14
CA GLY A 126 -4.73 -0.31 -5.79
C GLY A 126 -3.26 -0.39 -5.38
N SER A 127 -2.72 -1.56 -5.04
CA SER A 127 -1.27 -1.69 -4.87
C SER A 127 -0.67 -2.23 -6.16
N ARG A 128 0.38 -1.61 -6.71
CA ARG A 128 1.12 -2.19 -7.84
C ARG A 128 1.71 -3.53 -7.49
N PHE A 129 2.18 -3.67 -6.26
CA PHE A 129 2.55 -4.95 -5.71
C PHE A 129 2.43 -4.93 -4.20
N TRP A 130 2.30 -6.11 -3.62
CA TRP A 130 2.48 -6.33 -2.21
C TRP A 130 3.09 -7.70 -1.95
N LEU A 131 3.73 -7.86 -0.81
CA LEU A 131 4.25 -9.13 -0.33
C LEU A 131 4.19 -9.24 1.19
N TRP A 132 4.12 -10.47 1.66
CA TRP A 132 4.23 -10.88 3.05
C TRP A 132 5.53 -11.64 3.22
N LEU A 133 6.42 -11.15 4.07
CA LEU A 133 7.59 -11.86 4.56
C LEU A 133 7.23 -12.50 5.89
N ASN A 134 7.45 -13.80 6.02
CA ASN A 134 7.43 -14.44 7.31
C ASN A 134 8.67 -13.99 8.09
N ALA A 135 8.48 -13.25 9.20
CA ALA A 135 9.57 -12.71 9.98
C ALA A 135 10.34 -13.79 10.77
N ASP A 136 9.71 -14.95 11.04
CA ASP A 136 10.34 -16.08 11.71
C ASP A 136 11.27 -16.87 10.78
N THR A 137 10.86 -17.11 9.53
CA THR A 137 11.67 -17.89 8.57
C THR A 137 12.50 -17.01 7.64
N GLY A 138 12.04 -15.80 7.36
CA GLY A 138 12.57 -14.90 6.33
C GLY A 138 12.03 -15.16 4.93
N ASP A 139 11.15 -16.14 4.75
CA ASP A 139 10.60 -16.50 3.45
C ASP A 139 9.52 -15.53 2.99
N ILE A 140 9.37 -15.37 1.67
CA ILE A 140 8.18 -14.73 1.10
C ILE A 140 7.01 -15.69 1.22
N ALA A 141 6.12 -15.43 2.17
CA ALA A 141 4.93 -16.22 2.44
C ALA A 141 3.87 -16.06 1.33
N ARG A 142 3.71 -14.84 0.81
CA ARG A 142 2.79 -14.53 -0.29
C ARG A 142 3.23 -13.27 -1.00
N SER A 143 2.99 -13.18 -2.29
CA SER A 143 3.17 -11.95 -3.05
C SER A 143 2.13 -11.82 -4.15
N TYR A 144 1.87 -10.58 -4.55
CA TYR A 144 0.98 -10.26 -5.64
C TYR A 144 1.47 -9.01 -6.37
N VAL A 145 1.29 -9.00 -7.69
CA VAL A 145 1.66 -7.89 -8.56
C VAL A 145 0.49 -7.57 -9.48
N HIS A 146 -0.03 -6.35 -9.39
CA HIS A 146 -1.02 -5.83 -10.32
C HIS A 146 -0.32 -5.35 -11.61
N PRO A 147 -0.95 -5.51 -12.78
CA PRO A 147 -0.43 -4.94 -14.02
C PRO A 147 -0.39 -3.41 -13.96
N THR A 148 0.78 -2.83 -14.20
CA THR A 148 0.92 -1.38 -14.47
C THR A 148 0.52 -1.09 -15.91
N GLN A 149 -0.67 -0.54 -16.11
CA GLN A 149 -1.23 -0.29 -17.43
C GLN A 149 -0.79 1.08 -17.99
N ARG A 150 -0.29 1.08 -19.23
CA ARG A 150 -0.02 2.31 -19.99
C ARG A 150 -1.34 2.93 -20.44
N VAL A 151 -1.42 4.25 -20.60
CA VAL A 151 -2.62 4.95 -21.11
C VAL A 151 -2.28 5.91 -22.27
N THR A 152 -3.25 6.27 -23.13
CA THR A 152 -3.05 7.23 -24.23
C THR A 152 -3.15 8.65 -23.71
N GLY A 153 -1.99 9.29 -23.56
CA GLY A 153 -1.98 10.70 -23.21
C GLY A 153 -2.49 10.97 -21.78
N PRO A 154 -2.68 12.25 -21.43
CA PRO A 154 -3.16 12.65 -20.11
C PRO A 154 -4.61 12.19 -19.80
N ASN A 155 -5.37 11.82 -20.83
CA ASN A 155 -6.81 11.54 -20.71
C ASN A 155 -7.12 10.11 -20.23
N GLY A 156 -6.11 9.24 -20.10
CA GLY A 156 -6.24 8.01 -19.32
C GLY A 156 -6.79 6.78 -20.04
N ASP A 157 -7.03 6.78 -21.36
CA ASP A 157 -7.55 5.57 -22.03
C ASP A 157 -6.50 4.46 -22.02
N PRO A 158 -6.78 3.25 -21.48
CA PRO A 158 -5.78 2.20 -21.36
C PRO A 158 -5.23 1.70 -22.71
N VAL A 159 -3.91 1.50 -22.78
CA VAL A 159 -3.17 1.02 -23.93
C VAL A 159 -2.48 -0.29 -23.58
N GLY A 160 -2.68 -1.32 -24.42
CA GLY A 160 -2.02 -2.61 -24.30
C GLY A 160 -2.91 -3.68 -23.67
N ASN A 161 -2.34 -4.88 -23.53
CA ASN A 161 -3.04 -6.04 -22.98
C ASN A 161 -3.11 -5.95 -21.45
N SER A 162 -4.25 -6.32 -20.86
CA SER A 162 -4.47 -6.37 -19.40
C SER A 162 -3.83 -7.61 -18.75
N SER A 163 -2.89 -8.27 -19.43
CA SER A 163 -2.26 -9.47 -18.90
C SER A 163 -1.40 -9.13 -17.69
N PRO A 164 -1.50 -9.92 -16.61
CA PRO A 164 -0.71 -9.69 -15.41
C PRO A 164 0.79 -9.83 -15.72
N PRO A 165 1.66 -9.10 -14.99
CA PRO A 165 3.09 -9.21 -15.16
C PRO A 165 3.57 -10.64 -14.85
N ARG A 166 4.60 -11.11 -15.55
CA ARG A 166 5.08 -12.49 -15.41
C ARG A 166 5.86 -12.66 -14.11
N ASN A 167 5.52 -13.68 -13.31
CA ASN A 167 6.27 -14.05 -12.10
C ASN A 167 7.36 -15.08 -12.36
N VAL A 168 7.40 -15.67 -13.56
CA VAL A 168 8.39 -16.67 -13.95
C VAL A 168 9.07 -16.25 -15.25
N PRO A 169 10.38 -16.51 -15.40
CA PRO A 169 11.08 -16.26 -16.64
C PRO A 169 10.49 -17.07 -17.80
N SER A 170 10.46 -16.46 -18.98
CA SER A 170 10.07 -17.10 -20.22
C SER A 170 11.18 -17.98 -20.78
N GLU A 171 10.85 -19.21 -21.17
CA GLU A 171 11.77 -20.09 -21.91
C GLU A 171 12.20 -19.49 -23.26
N ASN A 172 11.35 -18.64 -23.85
CA ASN A 172 11.72 -17.84 -25.00
C ASN A 172 12.55 -16.63 -24.55
N TRP A 173 13.85 -16.68 -24.87
CA TRP A 173 14.80 -15.63 -24.53
C TRP A 173 14.45 -14.26 -25.13
N PHE A 174 13.86 -14.20 -26.33
CA PHE A 174 13.42 -12.93 -26.90
C PHE A 174 12.28 -12.32 -26.08
N ALA A 175 11.31 -13.15 -25.68
CA ALA A 175 10.21 -12.66 -24.86
C ALA A 175 10.69 -12.25 -23.46
N GLU A 176 11.70 -12.92 -22.90
CA GLU A 176 12.30 -12.52 -21.62
C GLU A 176 13.03 -11.18 -21.73
N ALA A 177 13.83 -10.98 -22.78
CA ALA A 177 14.55 -9.71 -23.00
C ALA A 177 13.62 -8.49 -23.16
N TYR A 178 12.40 -8.69 -23.66
CA TYR A 178 11.45 -7.60 -23.90
C TYR A 178 10.46 -7.36 -22.76
N TYR A 179 9.86 -8.42 -22.20
CA TYR A 179 8.80 -8.27 -21.19
C TYR A 179 9.27 -8.61 -19.76
N GLY A 180 10.44 -9.22 -19.61
CA GLY A 180 11.00 -9.60 -18.31
C GLY A 180 10.09 -10.49 -17.47
N SER A 181 10.48 -10.63 -16.20
CA SER A 181 9.75 -11.28 -15.13
C SER A 181 10.00 -10.56 -13.80
N ASN A 182 9.04 -10.66 -12.88
CA ASN A 182 9.20 -10.18 -11.52
C ASN A 182 10.30 -11.00 -10.83
N HIS A 183 11.18 -10.32 -10.13
CA HIS A 183 12.20 -10.90 -9.27
C HIS A 183 11.89 -10.51 -7.84
N MET A 184 11.55 -11.47 -6.98
CA MET A 184 11.40 -11.23 -5.55
C MET A 184 12.17 -12.33 -4.82
N SER A 185 13.12 -11.94 -3.99
CA SER A 185 13.89 -12.88 -3.18
C SER A 185 14.14 -12.32 -1.80
N SER A 186 14.16 -13.20 -0.82
CA SER A 186 14.47 -12.85 0.56
C SER A 186 15.49 -13.82 1.14
N SER A 187 16.25 -13.34 2.13
CA SER A 187 17.15 -14.16 2.93
C SER A 187 17.19 -13.66 4.36
N LYS A 188 17.29 -14.59 5.31
CA LYS A 188 17.44 -14.28 6.73
C LYS A 188 18.87 -14.59 7.17
N GLY A 189 19.51 -13.61 7.80
CA GLY A 189 20.82 -13.80 8.42
C GLY A 189 20.69 -14.36 9.84
N ASP A 190 21.78 -14.95 10.33
CA ASP A 190 21.85 -15.53 11.69
C ASP A 190 21.57 -14.51 12.81
N ASN A 191 21.77 -13.22 12.53
CA ASN A 191 21.44 -12.12 13.43
C ASN A 191 19.94 -11.73 13.42
N GLY A 192 19.10 -12.52 12.74
CA GLY A 192 17.66 -12.27 12.60
C GLY A 192 17.29 -11.20 11.57
N SER A 193 18.26 -10.56 10.92
CA SER A 193 17.98 -9.57 9.87
C SER A 193 17.44 -10.25 8.61
N ILE A 194 16.49 -9.62 7.95
CA ILE A 194 15.88 -10.11 6.72
C ILE A 194 16.23 -9.15 5.60
N THR A 195 16.92 -9.64 4.57
CA THR A 195 17.20 -8.89 3.35
C THR A 195 16.18 -9.27 2.29
N LEU A 196 15.46 -8.30 1.77
CA LEU A 196 14.53 -8.42 0.66
C LEU A 196 15.11 -7.71 -0.56
N SER A 197 15.22 -8.43 -1.68
CA SER A 197 15.46 -7.86 -3.00
C SER A 197 14.20 -8.03 -3.85
N TYR A 198 13.74 -6.94 -4.47
CA TYR A 198 12.60 -6.98 -5.37
C TYR A 198 12.88 -6.22 -6.66
N GLY A 199 12.21 -6.67 -7.73
CA GLY A 199 12.20 -6.12 -9.07
C GLY A 199 10.86 -6.47 -9.69
N VAL A 200 10.05 -5.48 -10.02
CA VAL A 200 8.70 -5.68 -10.57
C VAL A 200 8.68 -5.21 -12.01
N VAL A 201 8.14 -6.03 -12.92
CA VAL A 201 7.95 -5.68 -14.32
C VAL A 201 6.55 -5.12 -14.54
N CYS A 202 6.44 -4.18 -15.45
CA CYS A 202 5.20 -3.68 -16.02
C CYS A 202 4.63 -4.63 -17.10
N SER A 203 3.42 -4.34 -17.58
CA SER A 203 2.79 -5.09 -18.68
C SER A 203 3.33 -4.75 -20.09
N ASP A 204 4.32 -3.87 -20.21
CA ASP A 204 4.86 -3.37 -21.48
C ASP A 204 6.39 -3.16 -21.42
N SER A 205 7.06 -3.46 -22.54
CA SER A 205 8.53 -3.44 -22.63
C SER A 205 9.15 -2.07 -22.41
N LEU A 206 8.48 -1.00 -22.85
CA LEU A 206 8.97 0.37 -22.66
C LEU A 206 8.92 0.76 -21.18
N CYS A 207 7.89 0.31 -20.46
CA CYS A 207 7.79 0.53 -19.02
C CYS A 207 8.85 -0.28 -18.26
N ASN A 208 9.14 -1.51 -18.67
CA ASN A 208 10.19 -2.32 -18.05
C ASN A 208 11.57 -1.69 -18.13
N GLN A 209 11.91 -1.10 -19.28
CA GLN A 209 13.22 -0.48 -19.50
C GLN A 209 13.39 0.85 -18.75
N LEU A 210 12.30 1.54 -18.43
CA LEU A 210 12.35 2.91 -17.92
C LEU A 210 11.91 3.03 -16.46
N LEU A 211 11.06 2.11 -15.98
CA LEU A 211 10.18 2.35 -14.81
C LEU A 211 9.93 1.13 -13.93
N ALA A 212 10.57 0.00 -14.22
CA ALA A 212 10.47 -1.19 -13.38
C ALA A 212 10.91 -0.88 -11.94
N PRO A 213 10.01 -0.99 -10.95
CA PRO A 213 10.38 -0.80 -9.55
C PRO A 213 11.40 -1.84 -9.14
N ASN A 214 12.49 -1.43 -8.50
CA ASN A 214 13.38 -2.36 -7.84
C ASN A 214 13.96 -1.75 -6.56
N GLY A 215 14.48 -2.60 -5.70
CA GLY A 215 15.11 -2.19 -4.47
C GLY A 215 15.62 -3.35 -3.64
N GLU A 216 16.47 -3.00 -2.69
CA GLU A 216 16.94 -3.87 -1.62
C GLU A 216 16.63 -3.21 -0.28
N ILE A 217 15.94 -3.94 0.60
CA ILE A 217 15.57 -3.50 1.93
C ILE A 217 16.06 -4.53 2.93
N ILE A 218 16.68 -4.06 4.02
CA ILE A 218 17.15 -4.86 5.13
C ILE A 218 16.31 -4.49 6.36
N PHE A 219 15.54 -5.45 6.84
CA PHE A 219 14.82 -5.37 8.11
C PHE A 219 15.71 -5.90 9.23
N ARG A 220 15.97 -5.10 10.26
CA ARG A 220 16.78 -5.49 11.42
C ARG A 220 15.91 -5.60 12.66
N PRO A 221 15.96 -6.70 13.43
CA PRO A 221 15.21 -6.82 14.67
C PRO A 221 15.53 -5.68 15.64
N THR A 222 14.51 -5.16 16.30
CA THR A 222 14.62 -4.14 17.35
C THR A 222 14.29 -4.75 18.72
N SER A 223 14.71 -4.07 19.79
CA SER A 223 14.57 -4.59 21.16
C SER A 223 13.11 -4.69 21.65
N ASP A 224 12.20 -3.99 21.00
CA ASP A 224 10.76 -4.02 21.26
C ASP A 224 10.05 -5.20 20.56
N GLY A 225 10.80 -6.07 19.88
CA GLY A 225 10.26 -7.21 19.14
C GLY A 225 9.76 -6.88 17.74
N SER A 226 10.00 -5.65 17.25
CA SER A 226 9.68 -5.22 15.89
C SER A 226 10.94 -5.19 14.99
N TYR A 227 10.92 -4.38 13.93
CA TYR A 227 12.02 -4.22 13.01
C TYR A 227 12.30 -2.74 12.69
N SER A 228 13.57 -2.38 12.45
CA SER A 228 13.94 -1.18 11.70
C SER A 228 14.20 -1.56 10.24
N ALA A 229 14.04 -0.61 9.31
CA ALA A 229 14.26 -0.85 7.90
C ALA A 229 15.32 0.10 7.33
N SER A 230 16.29 -0.44 6.60
CA SER A 230 17.24 0.36 5.82
C SER A 230 17.39 -0.20 4.43
N GLY A 231 17.87 0.56 3.46
CA GLY A 231 18.13 -0.01 2.14
C GLY A 231 18.21 1.02 1.04
N LYS A 232 18.18 0.52 -0.18
CA LYS A 232 18.24 1.30 -1.41
C LYS A 232 17.07 0.90 -2.30
N VAL A 233 16.14 1.81 -2.51
CA VAL A 233 14.95 1.59 -3.34
C VAL A 233 14.86 2.64 -4.43
N ASN A 234 14.17 2.34 -5.53
CA ASN A 234 13.87 3.34 -6.54
C ASN A 234 12.92 4.42 -5.97
N GLU A 235 12.98 5.63 -6.50
CA GLU A 235 12.02 6.71 -6.20
C GLU A 235 10.59 6.41 -6.74
N PHE A 236 10.37 5.27 -7.39
CA PHE A 236 9.06 4.86 -7.87
C PHE A 236 8.87 3.34 -7.69
N PRO A 237 7.72 2.88 -7.17
CA PRO A 237 6.55 3.63 -6.71
C PRO A 237 6.74 4.23 -5.30
N ASN A 238 5.69 4.81 -4.71
CA ASN A 238 5.69 4.99 -3.26
C ASN A 238 5.72 3.62 -2.59
N LEU A 239 6.35 3.53 -1.42
CA LEU A 239 6.47 2.29 -0.66
C LEU A 239 6.02 2.48 0.78
N GLU A 240 5.47 1.43 1.35
CA GLU A 240 5.14 1.33 2.76
C GLU A 240 5.37 -0.08 3.27
N ALA A 241 5.75 -0.19 4.54
CA ALA A 241 5.84 -1.47 5.20
C ALA A 241 5.29 -1.45 6.62
N TYR A 242 4.74 -2.58 7.05
CA TYR A 242 4.08 -2.78 8.33
C TYR A 242 4.50 -4.12 8.92
N HIS A 243 4.56 -4.21 10.25
CA HIS A 243 4.88 -5.43 10.95
C HIS A 243 3.66 -5.91 11.74
N TRP A 244 3.26 -7.16 11.50
CA TRP A 244 2.16 -7.84 12.17
C TRP A 244 2.71 -9.03 12.93
N ASN A 245 2.26 -9.23 14.15
CA ASN A 245 2.58 -10.41 14.94
C ASN A 245 1.34 -10.84 15.71
N GLU A 246 0.96 -12.12 15.62
CA GLU A 246 -0.27 -12.66 16.25
C GLU A 246 -1.51 -11.80 15.95
N GLY A 247 -1.67 -11.41 14.69
CA GLY A 247 -2.80 -10.61 14.23
C GLY A 247 -2.82 -9.16 14.71
N VAL A 248 -1.82 -8.73 15.48
CA VAL A 248 -1.65 -7.39 16.06
C VAL A 248 -0.58 -6.62 15.31
N LEU A 249 -0.89 -5.38 14.93
CA LEU A 249 0.05 -4.47 14.31
C LEU A 249 1.08 -3.98 15.33
N GLN A 250 2.36 -4.07 14.99
CA GLN A 250 3.49 -3.67 15.81
C GLN A 250 3.90 -2.24 15.44
N GLY A 251 3.36 -1.26 16.17
CA GLY A 251 3.54 0.17 15.89
C GLY A 251 2.66 0.68 14.73
N ASP A 252 2.97 1.85 14.19
CA ASP A 252 2.16 2.46 13.12
C ASP A 252 2.62 2.00 11.72
N TYR A 253 3.93 1.98 11.47
CA TYR A 253 4.57 1.53 10.24
C TYR A 253 6.07 1.30 10.46
N LEU A 254 6.68 0.47 9.61
CA LEU A 254 8.15 0.33 9.55
C LEU A 254 8.78 1.46 8.76
N PHE A 255 8.16 1.87 7.65
CA PHE A 255 8.52 3.06 6.88
C PHE A 255 7.40 3.44 5.90
N ARG A 256 7.44 4.69 5.43
CA ARG A 256 6.64 5.21 4.32
C ARG A 256 7.50 6.12 3.45
N ILE A 257 7.45 5.94 2.13
CA ILE A 257 8.20 6.74 1.16
C ILE A 257 7.24 7.50 0.26
N GLN A 258 7.17 8.81 0.45
CA GLN A 258 6.37 9.74 -0.37
C GLN A 258 7.27 10.38 -1.44
N ASN A 259 7.20 9.87 -2.67
CA ASN A 259 8.03 10.39 -3.76
C ASN A 259 7.35 11.51 -4.56
N PHE A 260 6.02 11.65 -4.49
CA PHE A 260 5.27 12.68 -5.24
C PHE A 260 5.00 13.95 -4.43
N SER A 261 5.07 15.11 -5.07
CA SER A 261 4.73 16.39 -4.43
C SER A 261 3.24 16.50 -4.13
N GLU A 262 2.88 17.38 -3.20
CA GLU A 262 1.46 17.67 -2.90
C GLU A 262 0.70 18.19 -4.12
N ALA A 263 1.34 19.00 -4.97
CA ALA A 263 0.73 19.51 -6.20
C ALA A 263 0.40 18.39 -7.19
N GLU A 264 1.27 17.40 -7.33
CA GLU A 264 1.06 16.24 -8.22
C GLU A 264 -0.03 15.29 -7.71
N ARG A 265 -0.11 15.12 -6.38
CA ARG A 265 -1.22 14.38 -5.77
C ARG A 265 -2.55 15.10 -5.99
N LYS A 266 -2.60 16.41 -5.74
CA LYS A 266 -3.81 17.23 -5.91
C LYS A 266 -4.28 17.33 -7.36
N SER A 267 -3.37 17.33 -8.33
CA SER A 267 -3.74 17.37 -9.75
C SER A 267 -4.22 16.03 -10.30
N GLY A 268 -4.04 14.92 -9.56
CA GLY A 268 -4.21 13.56 -10.07
C GLY A 268 -3.18 13.19 -11.14
N HIS A 269 -2.18 14.04 -11.40
CA HIS A 269 -1.25 13.92 -12.51
C HIS A 269 0.19 14.18 -12.06
N ALA A 270 1.04 13.17 -12.18
CA ALA A 270 2.46 13.29 -11.87
C ALA A 270 3.38 13.31 -13.10
N GLY A 271 4.45 14.09 -13.02
CA GLY A 271 5.52 14.13 -14.00
C GLY A 271 6.82 13.60 -13.41
N MET A 272 7.20 12.36 -13.74
CA MET A 272 8.39 11.73 -13.14
C MET A 272 9.67 12.53 -13.43
N GLY A 273 9.73 13.28 -14.54
CA GLY A 273 10.87 14.14 -14.86
C GLY A 273 11.06 15.43 -14.03
N SER A 274 10.06 15.83 -13.23
CA SER A 274 10.09 17.10 -12.48
C SER A 274 10.34 16.93 -10.98
N SER A 275 10.20 15.72 -10.45
CA SER A 275 10.04 15.47 -9.01
C SER A 275 10.62 14.12 -8.53
N VAL A 276 10.79 13.13 -9.42
CA VAL A 276 11.09 11.72 -9.08
C VAL A 276 12.06 11.10 -10.10
N GLY A 277 13.36 11.08 -9.79
CA GLY A 277 14.38 10.52 -10.68
C GLY A 277 14.28 8.99 -10.80
N MET A 278 13.92 8.48 -11.99
CA MET A 278 13.68 7.04 -12.25
C MET A 278 14.88 6.13 -11.99
N ALA A 279 16.10 6.63 -12.23
CA ALA A 279 17.35 5.93 -11.98
C ALA A 279 18.00 6.34 -10.65
N THR A 280 17.29 7.14 -9.86
CA THR A 280 17.82 7.70 -8.63
C THR A 280 17.24 6.92 -7.46
N SER A 281 18.12 6.53 -6.56
CA SER A 281 17.75 5.69 -5.44
C SER A 281 17.53 6.52 -4.19
N VAL A 282 16.50 6.15 -3.43
CA VAL A 282 16.25 6.62 -2.07
C VAL A 282 16.95 5.67 -1.12
N TYR A 283 17.69 6.25 -0.19
CA TYR A 283 18.23 5.51 0.94
C TYR A 283 17.21 5.53 2.07
N LEU A 284 16.84 4.36 2.56
CA LEU A 284 16.12 4.19 3.82
C LEU A 284 17.16 4.04 4.92
N LEU A 285 17.07 4.83 5.99
CA LEU A 285 17.83 4.60 7.23
C LEU A 285 16.85 4.51 8.40
N ASP A 286 16.85 3.37 9.08
CA ASP A 286 16.05 3.10 10.28
C ASP A 286 14.59 3.57 10.19
N GLY A 287 13.92 3.24 9.09
CA GLY A 287 12.52 3.55 8.85
C GLY A 287 12.24 4.95 8.29
N VAL A 288 13.26 5.80 8.21
CA VAL A 288 13.16 7.16 7.69
C VAL A 288 13.75 7.24 6.28
N PRO A 289 12.98 7.69 5.27
CA PRO A 289 13.56 7.98 3.97
C PRO A 289 14.53 9.16 4.09
N LEU A 290 15.77 9.00 3.61
CA LEU A 290 16.79 10.07 3.57
C LEU A 290 16.52 11.15 2.51
N ARG A 291 15.30 11.24 1.99
CA ARG A 291 14.85 12.40 1.22
C ARG A 291 13.73 13.12 1.95
N PRO A 292 13.74 14.46 1.91
CA PRO A 292 12.96 15.25 2.83
C PRO A 292 11.48 15.15 2.48
N GLU A 293 10.64 15.06 3.51
CA GLU A 293 9.44 15.90 3.52
C GLU A 293 9.86 17.29 3.01
N ARG A 294 9.32 17.77 1.89
CA ARG A 294 9.37 19.21 1.63
C ARG A 294 8.16 19.82 2.33
N PRO A 295 8.32 20.58 3.42
CA PRO A 295 7.24 21.38 3.95
C PRO A 295 7.09 22.66 3.12
N ALA A 296 5.83 22.97 2.79
CA ALA A 296 5.22 24.22 2.32
C ALA A 296 5.97 25.11 1.30
N LEU A 297 5.29 25.32 0.15
CA LEU A 297 5.47 26.49 -0.70
C LEU A 297 5.25 27.76 0.14
N ARG A 298 6.14 28.76 -0.02
CA ARG A 298 5.87 30.15 0.36
C ARG A 298 4.93 30.79 -0.65
#